data_AF-A0A6J6P5B4-F1
#
_entry.id   AF-A0A6J6P5B4-F1
#
_cell.length_a   1.000
_cell.length_b   1.000
_cell.length_c   1.000
_cell.angle_alpha   90.00
_cell.angle_beta   90.00
_cell.angle_gamma   90.00
#
_symmetry.space_group_name_H-M   'P 1'
#
loop_
_entity.id
_entity.type
_entity.pdbx_description
1 polymer ?
#
loop_
_entity_poly.entity_id
_entity_poly.type
_entity_poly.pdbx_seq_one_letter_code
_entity_poly.pdbx_strand_id
1 'polypeptide(L)'
;MPRIYRPFTEHTSEQMWAKLSLLNSGRISRNGFELSLHMRLFLLGLGRVSNKGHAPFNKGEIQELLQRPDGSVFVAKHIRNQILLLVRVGLLAAPSNIRCLLYPKELIVLTTEKKNVELCPEHGTHNSWSSLNNDWAPDYLPEVPKLEPVVPQVTVEDDISDWFSDFSSVGDGTYGS
;
A
#
# COMPACT_ATOMS: atom_id res chain seq x y z
N MET A 1 -10.89 -20.05 29.80
CA MET A 1 -9.61 -19.45 29.36
C MET A 1 -9.93 -18.32 28.40
N PRO A 2 -9.41 -17.08 28.59
CA PRO A 2 -9.65 -16.01 27.64
C PRO A 2 -8.94 -16.36 26.33
N ARG A 3 -9.62 -16.19 25.20
CA ARG A 3 -9.05 -16.42 23.87
C ARG A 3 -7.92 -15.42 23.65
N ILE A 4 -6.67 -15.91 23.66
CA ILE A 4 -5.49 -15.13 23.31
C ILE A 4 -5.64 -14.75 21.83
N TYR A 5 -5.76 -13.46 21.55
CA TYR A 5 -5.73 -12.93 20.19
C TYR A 5 -4.36 -13.26 19.57
N ARG A 6 -4.34 -14.19 18.62
CA ARG A 6 -3.20 -14.39 17.73
C ARG A 6 -3.38 -13.43 16.55
N PRO A 7 -2.49 -12.45 16.33
CA PRO A 7 -2.53 -11.69 15.09
C PRO A 7 -2.40 -12.67 13.93
N PHE A 8 -3.30 -12.56 12.96
CA PHE A 8 -3.10 -13.23 11.69
C PHE A 8 -2.06 -12.43 10.90
N THR A 9 -1.19 -13.20 10.23
CA THR A 9 -0.47 -12.90 8.99
C THR A 9 0.89 -12.18 9.06
N GLU A 10 1.91 -12.96 8.72
CA GLU A 10 3.01 -12.51 7.86
C GLU A 10 2.38 -11.96 6.57
N HIS A 11 2.44 -10.64 6.39
CA HIS A 11 2.18 -9.99 5.12
C HIS A 11 3.53 -9.61 4.52
N THR A 12 3.80 -10.03 3.29
CA THR A 12 4.87 -9.46 2.47
C THR A 12 4.35 -8.21 1.77
N SER A 13 4.10 -7.13 2.51
CA SER A 13 4.11 -5.81 1.88
C SER A 13 5.56 -5.33 1.91
N GLU A 14 6.19 -5.12 0.74
CA GLU A 14 7.55 -4.56 0.70
C GLU A 14 7.59 -3.07 1.09
N GLN A 15 6.45 -2.50 1.50
CA GLN A 15 6.27 -1.09 1.77
C GLN A 15 6.37 -0.78 3.28
N MET A 16 6.59 0.50 3.59
CA MET A 16 6.73 1.10 4.93
C MET A 16 5.76 0.54 5.99
N TRP A 17 4.56 0.11 5.57
CA TRP A 17 3.51 -0.42 6.40
C TRP A 17 3.74 -1.84 6.94
N ALA A 18 4.55 -2.70 6.30
CA ALA A 18 4.94 -3.98 6.90
C ALA A 18 5.85 -3.81 8.13
N LYS A 19 6.61 -2.71 8.19
CA LYS A 19 7.46 -2.38 9.37
C LYS A 19 6.63 -1.86 10.54
N LEU A 20 5.51 -1.18 10.26
CA LEU A 20 4.47 -0.85 11.23
C LEU A 20 3.62 -2.12 11.46
N SER A 21 4.12 -3.07 12.26
CA SER A 21 3.37 -4.30 12.52
C SER A 21 1.91 -3.98 12.89
N LEU A 22 0.95 -4.67 12.27
CA LEU A 22 -0.49 -4.44 12.49
C LEU A 22 -0.84 -4.50 13.98
N LEU A 23 -0.17 -5.39 14.72
CA LEU A 23 -0.30 -5.53 16.17
C LEU A 23 0.16 -4.27 16.94
N ASN A 24 1.26 -3.65 16.53
CA ASN A 24 1.74 -2.41 17.15
C ASN A 24 0.84 -1.23 16.79
N SER A 25 0.28 -1.17 15.59
CA SER A 25 -0.61 -0.10 15.14
C SER A 25 -1.85 0.03 16.03
N GLY A 26 -2.48 -1.10 16.39
CA GLY A 26 -3.60 -1.11 17.34
C GLY A 26 -3.23 -0.68 18.77
N ARG A 27 -2.00 -0.95 19.22
CA ARG A 27 -1.53 -0.51 20.55
C ARG A 27 -1.22 0.98 20.55
N ILE A 28 -0.54 1.46 19.51
CA ILE A 28 -0.15 2.86 19.33
C ILE A 28 -1.40 3.73 19.17
N SER A 29 -2.42 3.28 18.44
CA SER A 29 -3.67 4.03 18.32
C SER A 29 -4.37 4.26 19.67
N ARG A 30 -4.36 3.25 20.54
CA ARG A 30 -4.99 3.36 21.87
C ARG A 30 -4.17 4.19 22.84
N ASN A 31 -2.86 3.97 22.91
CA ASN A 31 -2.01 4.49 23.98
C ASN A 31 -1.12 5.68 23.55
N GLY A 32 -1.00 5.95 22.26
CA GLY A 32 -0.17 7.02 21.72
C GLY A 32 -0.87 8.37 21.79
N PHE A 33 -1.09 8.89 23.00
CA PHE A 33 -1.81 10.15 23.22
C PHE A 33 -1.13 11.38 22.61
N GLU A 34 0.17 11.31 22.37
CA GLU A 34 0.96 12.33 21.64
C GLU A 34 0.59 12.43 20.16
N LEU A 35 -0.04 11.38 19.60
CA LEU A 35 -0.50 11.39 18.21
C LEU A 35 -1.86 12.09 18.09
N SER A 36 -2.03 12.79 16.98
CA SER A 36 -3.32 13.37 16.61
C SER A 36 -4.41 12.30 16.54
N LEU A 37 -5.66 12.69 16.79
CA LEU A 37 -6.79 11.76 16.74
C LEU A 37 -6.95 11.09 15.36
N HIS A 38 -6.79 11.82 14.25
CA HIS A 38 -6.88 11.22 12.92
C HIS A 38 -5.76 10.20 12.68
N MET A 39 -4.54 10.44 13.18
CA MET A 39 -3.46 9.47 13.03
C MET A 39 -3.72 8.22 13.88
N ARG A 40 -4.19 8.40 15.12
CA ARG A 40 -4.63 7.29 15.96
C ARG A 40 -5.77 6.51 15.31
N LEU A 41 -6.72 7.18 14.68
CA LEU A 41 -7.83 6.55 13.96
C LEU A 41 -7.35 5.76 12.74
N PHE A 42 -6.43 6.32 11.97
CA PHE A 42 -5.75 5.64 10.86
C PHE A 42 -5.01 4.38 11.35
N LEU A 43 -4.29 4.45 12.47
CA LEU A 43 -3.59 3.28 13.02
C LEU A 43 -4.56 2.24 13.62
N LEU A 44 -5.70 2.68 14.15
CA LEU A 44 -6.73 1.79 14.68
C LEU A 44 -7.35 0.93 13.58
N GLY A 45 -7.75 1.55 12.46
CA GLY A 45 -8.24 0.81 11.30
C GLY A 45 -7.18 -0.14 10.75
N LEU A 46 -5.93 0.32 10.69
CA LEU A 46 -4.82 -0.46 10.15
C LEU A 46 -4.61 -1.74 10.97
N GLY A 47 -4.64 -1.64 12.29
CA GLY A 47 -4.57 -2.81 13.17
C GLY A 47 -5.76 -3.78 13.09
N ARG A 48 -6.82 -3.44 12.35
CA ARG A 48 -8.00 -4.28 12.08
C ARG A 48 -8.01 -4.88 10.67
N VAL A 49 -7.07 -4.49 9.82
CA VAL A 49 -6.91 -5.05 8.48
C VAL A 49 -6.33 -6.46 8.57
N SER A 50 -6.77 -7.36 7.70
CA SER A 50 -6.27 -8.73 7.61
C SER A 50 -6.28 -9.23 6.16
N ASN A 51 -5.71 -10.40 5.93
CA ASN A 51 -5.84 -11.08 4.64
C ASN A 51 -7.29 -11.38 4.25
N LYS A 52 -8.29 -11.27 5.14
CA LYS A 52 -9.71 -11.43 4.80
C LYS A 52 -10.41 -10.12 4.42
N GLY A 53 -9.68 -9.00 4.36
CA GLY A 53 -10.24 -7.66 4.25
C GLY A 53 -10.17 -6.89 5.57
N HIS A 54 -10.89 -5.77 5.63
CA HIS A 54 -11.06 -4.99 6.86
C HIS A 54 -12.18 -5.58 7.73
N ALA A 55 -11.97 -5.61 9.04
CA ALA A 55 -13.00 -6.03 10.00
C ALA A 55 -13.84 -4.82 10.48
N PRO A 56 -15.19 -4.91 10.48
CA PRO A 56 -16.04 -3.82 10.96
C PRO A 56 -15.90 -3.60 12.47
N PHE A 57 -16.25 -2.40 12.93
CA PHE A 57 -16.29 -2.00 14.32
C PHE A 57 -17.71 -2.09 14.88
N ASN A 58 -17.84 -2.51 16.14
CA ASN A 58 -19.08 -2.49 16.90
C ASN A 58 -19.54 -1.05 17.22
N LYS A 59 -20.80 -0.89 17.62
CA LYS A 59 -21.41 0.43 17.77
C LYS A 59 -20.82 1.05 19.03
N GLY A 60 -20.14 2.18 18.89
CA GLY A 60 -19.43 2.81 20.01
C GLY A 60 -17.98 2.32 20.20
N GLU A 61 -17.58 1.25 19.51
CA GLU A 61 -16.29 0.60 19.73
C GLU A 61 -15.11 1.54 19.44
N ILE A 62 -15.16 2.34 18.37
CA ILE A 62 -14.09 3.31 18.07
C ILE A 62 -13.95 4.33 19.21
N GLN A 63 -15.06 4.78 19.80
CA GLN A 63 -15.04 5.74 20.91
C GLN A 63 -14.46 5.11 22.19
N GLU A 64 -14.74 3.84 22.44
CA GLU A 64 -14.18 3.09 23.56
C GLU A 64 -12.69 2.82 23.38
N LEU A 65 -12.25 2.53 22.16
CA LEU A 65 -10.84 2.24 21.84
C LEU A 65 -9.99 3.52 21.76
N LEU A 66 -10.54 4.63 21.27
CA LEU A 66 -9.85 5.92 21.18
C LEU A 66 -10.29 6.84 22.30
N GLN A 67 -9.80 6.61 23.50
CA GLN A 67 -10.03 7.53 24.61
C GLN A 67 -9.09 8.74 24.57
N ARG A 68 -9.50 9.81 25.24
CA ARG A 68 -8.66 10.96 25.58
C ARG A 68 -7.71 10.62 26.74
N PRO A 69 -6.68 11.44 27.00
CA PRO A 69 -5.75 11.20 28.11
C PRO A 69 -6.43 11.13 29.48
N ASP A 70 -7.55 11.84 29.65
CA ASP A 70 -8.38 11.83 30.86
C ASP A 70 -9.35 10.63 30.95
N GLY A 71 -9.27 9.68 29.99
CA GLY A 71 -10.14 8.52 29.90
C GLY A 71 -11.53 8.79 29.30
N SER A 72 -11.87 10.05 28.99
CA SER A 72 -13.16 10.37 28.39
C SER A 72 -13.21 9.99 26.90
N VAL A 73 -14.41 9.69 26.41
CA VAL A 73 -14.63 9.26 25.02
C VAL A 73 -14.87 10.44 24.09
N PHE A 74 -14.44 10.33 22.82
CA PHE A 74 -14.83 11.31 21.82
C PHE A 74 -16.29 11.12 21.41
N VAL A 75 -17.00 12.23 21.18
CA VAL A 75 -18.35 12.18 20.59
C VAL A 75 -18.29 11.67 19.16
N ALA A 76 -19.31 10.89 18.75
CA ALA A 76 -19.34 10.25 17.43
C ALA A 76 -19.23 11.24 16.27
N LYS A 77 -19.76 12.47 16.40
CA LYS A 77 -19.62 13.54 15.40
C LYS A 77 -18.15 13.90 15.17
N HIS A 78 -17.35 13.96 16.23
CA HIS A 78 -15.93 14.31 16.13
C HIS A 78 -15.13 13.21 15.42
N ILE A 79 -15.41 11.93 15.74
CA ILE A 79 -14.81 10.79 15.02
C ILE A 79 -15.16 10.84 13.53
N ARG A 80 -16.44 11.03 13.18
CA ARG A 80 -16.86 11.14 11.77
C ARG A 80 -16.12 12.26 11.03
N ASN A 81 -15.91 13.41 11.66
CA ASN A 81 -15.15 14.50 11.05
C ASN A 81 -13.68 14.11 10.79
N GLN A 82 -13.05 13.35 11.70
CA GLN A 82 -11.69 12.84 11.46
C GLN A 82 -11.65 11.79 10.33
N ILE A 83 -12.68 10.95 10.21
CA ILE A 83 -12.80 10.01 9.07
C ILE A 83 -12.89 10.81 7.77
N LEU A 84 -13.75 11.83 7.70
CA LEU A 84 -13.88 12.68 6.50
C LEU A 84 -12.57 13.37 6.14
N LEU A 85 -11.79 13.81 7.15
CA LEU A 85 -10.47 14.37 6.92
C LEU A 85 -9.53 13.34 6.29
N LEU A 86 -9.46 12.12 6.83
CA LEU A 86 -8.63 11.04 6.29
C LEU A 86 -9.05 10.63 4.88
N VAL A 87 -10.35 10.62 4.60
CA VAL A 87 -10.89 10.39 3.25
C VAL A 87 -10.43 11.47 2.28
N ARG A 88 -10.52 12.74 2.68
CA ARG A 88 -10.13 13.89 1.85
C ARG A 88 -8.66 13.86 1.44
N VAL A 89 -7.79 13.36 2.31
CA VAL A 89 -6.34 13.27 2.04
C VAL A 89 -5.93 11.91 1.46
N GLY A 90 -6.87 11.04 1.10
CA GLY A 90 -6.60 9.74 0.47
C GLY A 90 -6.03 8.67 1.40
N LEU A 91 -6.06 8.87 2.72
CA LEU A 91 -5.61 7.88 3.70
C LEU A 91 -6.70 6.86 4.05
N LEU A 92 -7.96 7.20 3.82
CA LEU A 92 -9.09 6.27 3.86
C LEU A 92 -9.89 6.37 2.57
N ALA A 93 -10.57 5.29 2.20
CA ALA A 93 -11.45 5.22 1.04
C ALA A 93 -12.76 5.96 1.29
N ALA A 94 -13.38 6.51 0.23
CA ALA A 94 -14.62 7.29 0.32
C ALA A 94 -15.79 6.59 1.05
N PRO A 95 -16.00 5.27 0.94
CA PRO A 95 -17.06 4.57 1.69
C PRO A 95 -16.80 4.46 3.21
N SER A 96 -15.64 4.87 3.70
CA SER A 96 -15.27 4.73 5.11
C SER A 96 -16.25 5.45 6.05
N ASN A 97 -16.53 4.82 7.18
CA ASN A 97 -17.46 5.33 8.18
C ASN A 97 -17.09 4.81 9.59
N ILE A 98 -17.86 5.19 10.62
CA ILE A 98 -17.55 4.85 12.02
C ILE A 98 -17.60 3.35 12.34
N ARG A 99 -18.15 2.55 11.44
CA ARG A 99 -18.20 1.08 11.53
C ARG A 99 -17.10 0.43 10.71
N CYS A 100 -16.41 1.18 9.87
CA CYS A 100 -15.63 0.61 8.79
C CYS A 100 -14.58 1.60 8.28
N LEU A 101 -13.33 1.41 8.70
CA LEU A 101 -12.21 2.23 8.25
C LEU A 101 -11.53 1.51 7.07
N LEU A 102 -11.83 1.92 5.84
CA LEU A 102 -11.32 1.27 4.63
C LEU A 102 -10.10 1.98 4.10
N TYR A 103 -9.13 1.19 3.68
CA TYR A 103 -7.92 1.69 3.02
C TYR A 103 -8.09 1.53 1.52
N PRO A 104 -7.72 2.54 0.72
CA PRO A 104 -7.59 2.36 -0.72
C PRO A 104 -6.60 1.23 -1.03
N LYS A 105 -6.88 0.45 -2.07
CA LYS A 105 -5.98 -0.61 -2.53
C LYS A 105 -4.61 -0.06 -2.94
N GLU A 106 -4.55 1.19 -3.39
CA GLU A 106 -3.32 1.89 -3.75
C GLU A 106 -2.43 2.15 -2.54
N LEU A 107 -3.01 2.21 -1.34
CA LEU A 107 -2.28 2.40 -0.09
C LEU A 107 -1.94 1.07 0.58
N ILE A 108 -2.87 0.10 0.56
CA ILE A 108 -2.68 -1.22 1.15
C ILE A 108 -3.29 -2.27 0.24
N VAL A 109 -2.45 -3.16 -0.28
CA VAL A 109 -2.89 -4.33 -1.05
C VAL A 109 -3.16 -5.48 -0.10
N LEU A 110 -4.39 -5.98 -0.09
CA LEU A 110 -4.78 -7.17 0.65
C LEU A 110 -4.80 -8.36 -0.31
N THR A 111 -3.90 -9.31 -0.09
CA THR A 111 -3.87 -10.58 -0.84
C THR A 111 -4.87 -11.54 -0.20
N THR A 112 -6.16 -11.32 -0.45
CA THR A 112 -7.19 -12.24 0.02
C THR A 112 -7.29 -13.46 -0.89
N GLU A 113 -7.12 -14.65 -0.33
CA GLU A 113 -7.41 -15.88 -1.06
C GLU A 113 -8.92 -15.99 -1.31
N LYS A 114 -9.31 -16.19 -2.58
CA LYS A 114 -10.71 -16.31 -3.03
C LYS A 114 -11.57 -17.33 -2.28
N LYS A 115 -10.96 -18.32 -1.62
CA LYS A 115 -11.67 -19.36 -0.86
C LYS A 115 -12.05 -18.93 0.56
N ASN A 116 -11.51 -17.81 1.04
CA ASN A 116 -11.61 -17.35 2.44
C ASN A 116 -12.19 -15.93 2.56
N VAL A 117 -12.79 -15.40 1.49
CA VAL A 117 -13.40 -14.07 1.46
C VAL A 117 -14.69 -14.04 2.26
N GLU A 118 -14.83 -13.01 3.09
CA GLU A 118 -16.04 -12.72 3.86
C GLU A 118 -16.58 -11.35 3.42
N LEU A 119 -17.88 -11.27 3.15
CA LEU A 119 -18.50 -10.00 2.80
C LEU A 119 -18.48 -9.08 4.01
N CYS A 120 -18.05 -7.84 3.81
CA CYS A 120 -18.16 -6.84 4.86
C CYS A 120 -19.65 -6.57 5.14
N PRO A 121 -20.15 -6.76 6.38
CA PRO A 121 -21.57 -6.55 6.68
C PRO A 121 -22.01 -5.08 6.55
N GLU A 122 -21.06 -4.14 6.55
CA GLU A 122 -21.35 -2.71 6.41
C GLU A 122 -21.45 -2.27 4.94
N HIS A 123 -20.76 -2.94 4.00
CA HIS A 123 -20.69 -2.55 2.59
C HIS A 123 -21.25 -3.59 1.62
N GLY A 124 -21.50 -4.81 2.08
CA GLY A 124 -22.02 -5.90 1.24
C GLY A 124 -21.02 -6.42 0.20
N THR A 125 -19.73 -6.10 0.33
CA THR A 125 -18.68 -6.51 -0.61
C THR A 125 -17.40 -6.88 0.15
N HIS A 126 -16.61 -7.76 -0.46
CA HIS A 126 -15.23 -8.07 -0.04
C HIS A 126 -14.19 -7.34 -0.89
N ASN A 127 -14.62 -6.62 -1.93
CA ASN A 127 -13.72 -5.93 -2.85
C ASN A 127 -12.98 -4.80 -2.14
N SER A 128 -11.74 -4.55 -2.58
CA SER A 128 -11.01 -3.36 -2.14
C SER A 128 -11.51 -2.13 -2.88
N TRP A 129 -11.44 -0.94 -2.25
CA TRP A 129 -11.77 0.32 -2.91
C TRP A 129 -10.60 0.83 -3.75
N SER A 130 -10.86 1.26 -4.98
CA SER A 130 -9.90 1.92 -5.88
C SER A 130 -10.08 3.44 -5.78
N SER A 131 -9.12 4.16 -5.22
CA SER A 131 -9.19 5.63 -5.22
C SER A 131 -9.02 6.21 -6.63
N LEU A 132 -8.28 5.51 -7.49
CA LEU A 132 -8.07 5.93 -8.89
C LEU A 132 -9.36 5.85 -9.70
N ASN A 133 -10.17 4.82 -9.48
CA ASN A 133 -11.44 4.63 -10.21
C ASN A 133 -12.63 5.24 -9.47
N ASN A 134 -12.44 5.67 -8.22
CA ASN A 134 -13.50 6.09 -7.30
C ASN A 134 -14.64 5.06 -7.20
N ASP A 135 -14.28 3.77 -7.18
CA ASP A 135 -15.20 2.66 -7.13
C ASP A 135 -14.54 1.42 -6.50
N TRP A 136 -15.34 0.43 -6.16
CA TRP A 136 -14.86 -0.90 -5.80
C TRP A 136 -14.06 -1.48 -6.95
N ALA A 137 -12.80 -1.83 -6.69
CA ALA A 137 -12.02 -2.55 -7.67
C ALA A 137 -12.68 -3.91 -7.92
N PRO A 138 -12.83 -4.34 -9.18
CA PRO A 138 -13.12 -5.74 -9.45
C PRO A 138 -12.04 -6.61 -8.81
N ASP A 139 -12.33 -7.88 -8.53
CA ASP A 139 -11.45 -8.89 -7.88
C ASP A 139 -10.06 -9.07 -8.56
N TYR A 140 -9.81 -8.31 -9.61
CA TYR A 140 -8.63 -8.30 -10.43
C TYR A 140 -8.24 -6.83 -10.60
N LEU A 141 -7.04 -6.48 -10.14
CA LEU A 141 -6.35 -5.37 -10.77
C LEU A 141 -6.28 -5.69 -12.27
N PRO A 142 -6.60 -4.77 -13.20
CA PRO A 142 -6.07 -4.93 -14.54
C PRO A 142 -4.56 -5.11 -14.37
N GLU A 143 -4.01 -6.21 -14.91
CA GLU A 143 -2.58 -6.43 -14.89
C GLU A 143 -1.93 -5.13 -15.35
N VAL A 144 -1.08 -4.53 -14.51
CA VAL A 144 -0.22 -3.45 -14.98
C VAL A 144 0.48 -4.05 -16.19
N PRO A 145 0.31 -3.50 -17.41
CA PRO A 145 1.01 -4.02 -18.57
C PRO A 145 2.47 -4.07 -18.16
N LYS A 146 3.06 -5.28 -18.13
CA LYS A 146 4.50 -5.39 -17.94
C LYS A 146 5.07 -4.56 -19.08
N LEU A 147 5.63 -3.40 -18.76
CA LEU A 147 6.54 -2.73 -19.66
C LEU A 147 7.65 -3.75 -19.83
N GLU A 148 7.60 -4.51 -20.92
CA GLU A 148 8.71 -5.34 -21.32
C GLU A 148 9.90 -4.39 -21.33
N PRO A 149 10.99 -4.70 -20.61
CA PRO A 149 12.18 -3.88 -20.69
C PRO A 149 12.54 -3.84 -22.17
N VAL A 150 12.49 -2.65 -22.76
CA VAL A 150 13.04 -2.43 -24.09
C VAL A 150 14.52 -2.67 -23.92
N VAL A 151 14.93 -3.91 -24.17
CA VAL A 151 16.33 -4.27 -24.30
C VAL A 151 16.79 -3.44 -25.50
N PRO A 152 17.70 -2.46 -25.32
CA PRO A 152 18.27 -1.80 -26.47
C PRO A 152 18.87 -2.90 -27.33
N GLN A 153 18.38 -3.03 -28.57
CA GLN A 153 19.04 -3.86 -29.55
C GLN A 153 20.42 -3.24 -29.75
N VAL A 154 21.43 -3.84 -29.12
CA VAL A 154 22.81 -3.61 -29.51
C VAL A 154 22.92 -4.26 -30.88
N THR A 155 22.69 -3.47 -31.93
CA THR A 155 23.24 -3.76 -33.24
C THR A 155 24.75 -3.68 -33.08
N VAL A 156 25.37 -4.83 -32.85
CA VAL A 156 26.79 -4.99 -33.18
C VAL A 156 26.80 -5.00 -34.70
N GLU A 157 26.95 -3.82 -35.30
CA GLU A 157 27.50 -3.76 -36.65
C GLU A 157 28.92 -4.32 -36.52
N ASP A 158 29.14 -5.50 -37.09
CA ASP A 158 30.45 -6.05 -37.36
C ASP A 158 31.16 -5.15 -38.39
N ASP A 159 31.58 -3.95 -37.97
CA ASP A 159 32.56 -3.14 -38.70
C ASP A 159 33.96 -3.60 -38.28
N ILE A 160 34.29 -4.82 -38.68
CA ILE A 160 35.69 -5.24 -38.86
C ILE A 160 36.10 -4.84 -40.27
N SER A 161 36.40 -3.56 -40.46
CA SER A 161 37.35 -3.09 -41.48
C SER A 161 37.64 -1.61 -41.26
N ASP A 162 38.90 -1.21 -41.51
CA ASP A 162 39.36 0.17 -41.66
C ASP A 162 39.94 0.90 -40.45
N TRP A 163 40.65 0.18 -39.56
CA TRP A 163 41.56 0.80 -38.59
C TRP A 163 43.04 0.48 -38.75
N PHE A 164 43.50 0.21 -39.98
CA PHE A 164 44.94 0.20 -40.30
C PHE A 164 45.17 0.53 -41.78
N SER A 165 44.98 1.79 -42.19
CA SER A 165 45.54 2.35 -43.43
C SER A 165 45.48 3.88 -43.37
N ASP A 166 46.49 4.51 -42.76
CA ASP A 166 47.13 5.74 -43.26
C ASP A 166 48.02 6.36 -42.16
N PHE A 167 49.23 5.80 -42.00
CA PHE A 167 50.41 6.62 -41.76
C PHE A 167 51.15 6.71 -43.08
N SER A 168 50.86 7.78 -43.81
CA SER A 168 51.58 8.15 -45.03
C SER A 168 52.96 8.73 -44.69
N SER A 169 53.90 8.47 -45.62
CA SER A 169 55.09 9.29 -45.91
C SER A 169 56.28 9.23 -44.94
N VAL A 170 57.34 8.48 -45.31
CA VAL A 170 58.71 9.02 -45.51
C VAL A 170 59.49 8.12 -46.48
N GLY A 171 60.06 8.69 -47.54
CA GLY A 171 61.40 8.30 -48.02
C GLY A 171 61.54 7.57 -49.35
N ASP A 172 61.70 8.35 -50.42
CA ASP A 172 62.47 8.02 -51.63
C ASP A 172 63.86 7.44 -51.29
N GLY A 173 64.25 6.35 -51.98
CA GLY A 173 65.61 5.82 -51.91
C GLY A 173 65.80 4.52 -52.68
N THR A 174 66.12 4.64 -53.97
CA THR A 174 66.70 3.63 -54.87
C THR A 174 67.80 2.75 -54.26
N TYR A 175 67.89 1.47 -54.66
CA TYR A 175 69.03 0.70 -55.24
C TYR A 175 68.51 -0.76 -55.37
N GLY A 176 68.38 -1.38 -56.55
CA GLY A 176 69.45 -1.69 -57.50
C GLY A 176 69.85 -3.16 -57.31
N SER A 177 69.46 -4.00 -58.28
CA SER A 177 69.91 -5.37 -58.63
C SER A 177 70.65 -6.24 -57.60
#